data_AF-A0A353QIU3-F1
#
_entry.id   AF-A0A353QIU3-F1
#
_cell.length_a   1.000
_cell.length_b   1.000
_cell.length_c   1.000
_cell.angle_alpha   90.00
_cell.angle_beta   90.00
_cell.angle_gamma   90.00
#
_symmetry.space_group_name_H-M   'P 1'
#
loop_
_entity.id
_entity.type
_entity.pdbx_description
1 polymer ?
#
loop_
_entity_poly.entity_id
_entity_poly.type
_entity_poly.pdbx_seq_one_letter_code
_entity_poly.pdbx_strand_id
1 'polypeptide(L)'
;YPPQPDDPTLIKGCITAALVECDAVCLLAGSSAGRDDYGSTVIGELGQLLVHGVAAKPGKPVILAVASSGKPLIGVPGYPVSAATIADLYLAPIIAAKNGRAPHTSSDKKVAPARFGRRLESSGGVDEFVQVRLGPVNGTLTALPLSRGAGVISSLARADGRVIVPRGQTGIEAGQTVQVELYRELSALGRQILLGGSHDLTLDVINGHLMRRRPPYTLASAPLGSLGGLMALKRGEALIAGSHLLDPETGRYNIDYARKYLPEMKLIGLSLVRREQGFMVAKGNPLKLKTLHDLAQPGVRFINRQRGSG
;
A
#
# COMPACT_ATOMS: atom_id res chain seq x y z
N TYR A 1 8.08 -26.17 -4.72
CA TYR A 1 6.85 -26.99 -4.76
C TYR A 1 5.75 -26.25 -5.53
N PRO A 2 4.92 -26.94 -6.34
CA PRO A 2 3.83 -26.33 -7.09
C PRO A 2 2.63 -25.97 -6.20
N PRO A 3 1.75 -25.04 -6.62
CA PRO A 3 0.49 -24.78 -5.93
C PRO A 3 -0.31 -26.06 -5.75
N GLN A 4 -0.85 -26.26 -4.55
CA GLN A 4 -1.74 -27.39 -4.24
C GLN A 4 -3.20 -26.90 -4.23
N PRO A 5 -4.17 -27.76 -4.58
CA PRO A 5 -5.57 -27.49 -4.28
C PRO A 5 -5.80 -27.45 -2.76
N ASP A 6 -6.95 -26.94 -2.33
CA ASP A 6 -7.37 -26.90 -0.92
C ASP A 6 -7.76 -28.30 -0.40
N ASP A 7 -6.81 -29.23 -0.45
CA ASP A 7 -6.91 -30.62 0.04
C ASP A 7 -5.85 -30.84 1.14
N PRO A 8 -6.26 -31.10 2.39
CA PRO A 8 -5.35 -31.31 3.52
C PRO A 8 -4.30 -32.41 3.28
N THR A 9 -4.68 -33.48 2.59
CA THR A 9 -3.80 -34.64 2.35
C THR A 9 -2.69 -34.27 1.39
N LEU A 10 -3.03 -33.57 0.30
CA LEU A 10 -2.06 -33.11 -0.69
C LEU A 10 -1.12 -32.04 -0.11
N ILE A 11 -1.67 -31.08 0.65
CA ILE A 11 -0.90 -30.05 1.35
C ILE A 11 0.08 -30.72 2.33
N LYS A 12 -0.40 -31.65 3.16
CA LYS A 12 0.44 -32.37 4.15
C LYS A 12 1.55 -33.16 3.48
N GLY A 13 1.25 -33.91 2.41
CA GLY A 13 2.24 -34.66 1.66
C GLY A 13 3.32 -33.76 1.07
N CYS A 14 2.93 -32.61 0.53
CA CYS A 14 3.84 -31.61 -0.03
C CYS A 14 4.76 -31.00 1.04
N ILE A 15 4.20 -30.59 2.19
CA ILE A 15 4.99 -30.05 3.31
C ILE A 15 5.94 -31.11 3.86
N THR A 16 5.50 -32.36 3.96
CA THR A 16 6.34 -33.46 4.45
C THR A 16 7.54 -33.70 3.55
N ALA A 17 7.34 -33.74 2.23
CA ALA A 17 8.45 -33.82 1.27
C ALA A 17 9.40 -32.62 1.40
N ALA A 18 8.85 -31.41 1.49
CA ALA A 18 9.61 -30.18 1.69
C ALA A 18 10.46 -30.19 2.97
N LEU A 19 9.95 -30.74 4.06
CA LEU A 19 10.69 -30.85 5.32
C LEU A 19 11.87 -31.83 5.25
N VAL A 20 11.89 -32.76 4.29
CA VAL A 20 13.06 -33.63 4.05
C VAL A 20 14.14 -32.84 3.31
N GLU A 21 13.76 -32.12 2.25
CA GLU A 21 14.67 -31.47 1.31
C GLU A 21 15.17 -30.08 1.74
N CYS A 22 14.42 -29.38 2.60
CA CYS A 22 14.67 -27.98 2.96
C CYS A 22 14.91 -27.78 4.46
N ASP A 23 15.53 -26.67 4.86
CA ASP A 23 15.82 -26.32 6.27
C ASP A 23 14.70 -25.56 6.98
N ALA A 24 13.77 -25.01 6.20
CA ALA A 24 12.55 -24.35 6.65
C ALA A 24 11.50 -24.46 5.55
N VAL A 25 10.22 -24.50 5.92
CA VAL A 25 9.10 -24.57 4.98
C VAL A 25 8.13 -23.43 5.23
N CYS A 26 7.75 -22.75 4.16
CA CYS A 26 6.78 -21.67 4.17
C CYS A 26 5.56 -22.07 3.34
N LEU A 27 4.40 -22.13 3.97
CA LEU A 27 3.10 -22.26 3.30
C LEU A 27 2.56 -20.86 3.03
N LEU A 28 2.47 -20.47 1.77
CA LEU A 28 1.88 -19.19 1.37
C LEU A 28 0.38 -19.39 1.11
N ALA A 29 -0.45 -18.56 1.73
CA ALA A 29 -1.90 -18.73 1.85
C ALA A 29 -2.31 -19.92 2.74
N GLY A 30 -3.60 -20.01 3.12
CA GLY A 30 -4.11 -21.04 4.04
C GLY A 30 -3.88 -20.76 5.54
N SER A 31 -3.48 -19.54 5.90
CA SER A 31 -3.25 -19.11 7.29
C SER A 31 -4.40 -18.31 7.90
N SER A 32 -5.55 -18.21 7.21
CA SER A 32 -6.67 -17.35 7.59
C SER A 32 -7.67 -18.09 8.51
N ALA A 33 -8.76 -17.43 8.90
CA ALA A 33 -9.82 -17.98 9.76
C ALA A 33 -11.10 -18.33 8.96
N GLY A 34 -10.98 -18.65 7.67
CA GLY A 34 -12.07 -19.08 6.82
C GLY A 34 -12.45 -20.55 7.03
N ARG A 35 -13.59 -20.95 6.48
CA ARG A 35 -14.11 -22.33 6.58
C ARG A 35 -13.17 -23.40 5.96
N ASP A 36 -12.33 -22.99 5.00
CA ASP A 36 -11.44 -23.86 4.24
C ASP A 36 -9.94 -23.63 4.58
N ASP A 37 -9.62 -23.00 5.72
CA ASP A 37 -8.23 -22.77 6.15
C ASP A 37 -7.63 -24.00 6.86
N TYR A 38 -7.23 -25.00 6.07
CA TYR A 38 -6.63 -26.24 6.55
C TYR A 38 -5.19 -26.11 7.08
N GLY A 39 -4.55 -24.96 6.84
CA GLY A 39 -3.12 -24.78 7.11
C GLY A 39 -2.75 -24.95 8.57
N SER A 40 -3.56 -24.43 9.51
CA SER A 40 -3.27 -24.55 10.95
C SER A 40 -3.37 -26.00 11.45
N THR A 41 -4.40 -26.73 11.01
CA THR A 41 -4.58 -28.15 11.31
C THR A 41 -3.43 -28.99 10.75
N VAL A 42 -3.14 -28.86 9.45
CA VAL A 42 -2.08 -29.63 8.80
C VAL A 42 -0.71 -29.34 9.43
N ILE A 43 -0.41 -28.06 9.70
CA ILE A 43 0.84 -27.67 10.36
C ILE A 43 0.92 -28.24 11.78
N GLY A 44 -0.19 -28.22 12.53
CA GLY A 44 -0.26 -28.79 13.88
C GLY A 44 -0.13 -30.32 13.93
N GLU A 45 -0.51 -31.03 12.86
CA GLU A 45 -0.27 -32.48 12.75
C GLU A 45 1.19 -32.83 12.43
N LEU A 46 1.93 -31.90 11.81
CA LEU A 46 3.32 -32.10 11.38
C LEU A 46 4.34 -31.63 12.43
N GLY A 47 3.89 -31.02 13.52
CA GLY A 47 4.75 -30.55 14.59
C GLY A 47 4.03 -29.71 15.64
N GLN A 48 4.79 -28.90 16.36
CA GLN A 48 4.24 -28.06 17.42
C GLN A 48 3.87 -26.67 16.88
N LEU A 49 2.59 -26.32 16.96
CA LEU A 49 2.10 -24.97 16.73
C LEU A 49 2.51 -24.06 17.91
N LEU A 50 3.28 -23.00 17.63
CA LEU A 50 3.74 -22.04 18.63
C LEU A 50 2.86 -20.79 18.69
N VAL A 51 2.47 -20.27 17.53
CA VAL A 51 1.69 -19.03 17.41
C VAL A 51 0.65 -19.20 16.30
N HIS A 52 -0.58 -18.81 16.60
CA HIS A 52 -1.67 -18.72 15.63
C HIS A 52 -2.25 -17.31 15.63
N GLY A 53 -1.65 -16.48 14.79
CA GLY A 53 -1.94 -15.07 14.64
C GLY A 53 -1.12 -14.18 15.56
N VAL A 54 -0.89 -12.95 15.10
CA VAL A 54 -0.07 -11.94 15.80
C VAL A 54 -0.79 -10.61 15.88
N ALA A 55 -0.40 -9.79 16.84
CA ALA A 55 -0.91 -8.43 17.01
C ALA A 55 -0.26 -7.44 16.03
N ALA A 56 -0.39 -7.73 14.72
CA ALA A 56 0.13 -6.92 13.62
C ALA A 56 -0.97 -6.60 12.59
N LYS A 57 -0.92 -5.40 12.01
CA LYS A 57 -1.81 -4.95 10.95
C LYS A 57 -1.00 -4.25 9.85
N PRO A 58 -1.02 -4.74 8.59
CA PRO A 58 -1.55 -6.03 8.15
C PRO A 58 -0.69 -7.20 8.67
N GLY A 59 -1.18 -8.44 8.54
CA GLY A 59 -0.44 -9.64 8.96
C GLY A 59 -0.97 -10.36 10.19
N LYS A 60 -2.14 -9.98 10.74
CA LYS A 60 -2.75 -10.72 11.87
C LYS A 60 -2.75 -12.24 11.69
N PRO A 61 -3.26 -12.82 10.58
CA PRO A 61 -3.14 -14.25 10.36
C PRO A 61 -1.66 -14.62 10.13
N VAL A 62 -1.13 -15.53 10.92
CA VAL A 62 0.19 -16.15 10.71
C VAL A 62 0.23 -17.43 11.52
N ILE A 63 0.94 -18.43 11.02
CA ILE A 63 1.16 -19.68 11.73
C ILE A 63 2.66 -19.80 11.93
N LEU A 64 3.12 -19.87 13.18
CA LEU A 64 4.51 -20.18 13.50
C LEU A 64 4.54 -21.52 14.19
N ALA A 65 5.27 -22.47 13.63
CA ALA A 65 5.38 -23.83 14.14
C ALA A 65 6.81 -24.36 13.98
N VAL A 66 7.08 -25.43 14.71
CA VAL A 66 8.30 -26.22 14.58
C VAL A 66 7.88 -27.63 14.23
N ALA A 67 8.30 -28.13 13.07
CA ALA A 67 8.04 -29.50 12.66
C ALA A 67 8.65 -30.49 13.66
N SER A 68 8.16 -31.73 13.70
CA SER A 68 8.72 -32.78 14.57
C SER A 68 10.21 -33.05 14.34
N SER A 69 10.74 -32.68 13.17
CA SER A 69 12.18 -32.70 12.84
C SER A 69 12.99 -31.54 13.43
N GLY A 70 12.36 -30.59 14.12
CA GLY A 70 12.97 -29.36 14.63
C GLY A 70 13.09 -28.22 13.60
N LYS A 71 12.59 -28.41 12.37
CA LYS A 71 12.66 -27.42 11.29
C LYS A 71 11.52 -26.38 11.39
N PRO A 72 11.76 -25.09 11.10
CA PRO A 72 10.72 -24.07 11.09
C PRO A 72 9.65 -24.35 10.03
N LEU A 73 8.38 -24.20 10.41
CA LEU A 73 7.22 -24.32 9.55
C LEU A 73 6.34 -23.08 9.74
N ILE A 74 6.15 -22.30 8.67
CA ILE A 74 5.54 -20.97 8.74
C ILE A 74 4.37 -20.90 7.76
N GLY A 75 3.18 -20.55 8.25
CA GLY A 75 2.01 -20.21 7.42
C GLY A 75 1.91 -18.70 7.26
N VAL A 76 2.03 -18.21 6.03
CA VAL A 76 2.04 -16.79 5.68
C VAL A 76 0.74 -16.42 4.96
N PRO A 77 0.15 -15.24 5.22
CA PRO A 77 -1.07 -14.80 4.54
C PRO A 77 -0.97 -14.76 3.02
N GLY A 78 -2.07 -15.04 2.33
CA GLY A 78 -2.14 -14.87 0.87
C GLY A 78 -2.18 -13.41 0.41
N TYR A 79 -2.57 -12.48 1.29
CA TYR A 79 -2.60 -11.05 0.96
C TYR A 79 -1.18 -10.46 0.90
N PRO A 80 -0.78 -9.79 -0.21
CA PRO A 80 0.62 -9.38 -0.43
C PRO A 80 1.23 -8.50 0.67
N VAL A 81 0.49 -7.49 1.16
CA VAL A 81 1.01 -6.58 2.20
C VAL A 81 1.14 -7.30 3.55
N SER A 82 0.20 -8.19 3.86
CA SER A 82 0.30 -9.08 5.03
C SER A 82 1.49 -10.02 4.91
N ALA A 83 1.66 -10.67 3.75
CA ALA A 83 2.74 -11.61 3.49
C ALA A 83 4.11 -10.94 3.64
N ALA A 84 4.30 -9.76 3.03
CA ALA A 84 5.54 -9.00 3.13
C ALA A 84 5.82 -8.55 4.58
N THR A 85 4.79 -8.15 5.32
CA THR A 85 4.93 -7.76 6.73
C THR A 85 5.36 -8.96 7.59
N ILE A 86 4.73 -10.13 7.41
CA ILE A 86 5.10 -11.36 8.11
C ILE A 86 6.48 -11.87 7.70
N ALA A 87 6.81 -11.78 6.42
CA ALA A 87 8.13 -12.17 5.93
C ALA A 87 9.22 -11.32 6.59
N ASP A 88 9.00 -10.02 6.71
CA ASP A 88 9.93 -9.11 7.35
C ASP A 88 10.02 -9.31 8.87
N LEU A 89 8.90 -9.57 9.55
CA LEU A 89 8.87 -9.75 11.01
C LEU A 89 9.40 -11.12 11.47
N TYR A 90 9.23 -12.17 10.67
CA TYR A 90 9.48 -13.55 11.11
C TYR A 90 10.37 -14.35 10.14
N LEU A 91 10.05 -14.34 8.84
CA LEU A 91 10.79 -15.17 7.88
C LEU A 91 12.25 -14.70 7.72
N ALA A 92 12.49 -13.40 7.56
CA ALA A 92 13.83 -12.84 7.41
C ALA A 92 14.71 -13.09 8.66
N PRO A 93 14.23 -12.86 9.91
CA PRO A 93 14.96 -13.25 11.12
C PRO A 93 15.27 -14.75 11.19
N ILE A 94 14.31 -15.62 10.83
CA ILE A 94 14.50 -17.09 10.84
C ILE A 94 15.58 -17.50 9.83
N ILE A 95 15.54 -16.96 8.62
CA ILE A 95 16.55 -17.24 7.58
C ILE A 95 17.92 -16.73 8.03
N ALA A 96 18.01 -15.53 8.61
CA ALA A 96 19.27 -14.98 9.11
C ALA A 96 19.87 -15.89 10.19
N ALA A 97 19.07 -16.32 11.18
CA ALA A 97 19.49 -17.22 12.24
C ALA A 97 19.98 -18.58 11.69
N LYS A 98 19.28 -19.15 10.71
CA LYS A 98 19.69 -20.41 10.05
C LYS A 98 21.01 -20.29 9.28
N ASN A 99 21.36 -19.09 8.83
CA ASN A 99 22.65 -18.79 8.21
C ASN A 99 23.75 -18.40 9.22
N GLY A 100 23.51 -18.61 10.52
CA GLY A 100 24.47 -18.25 11.59
C GLY A 100 24.65 -16.74 11.77
N ARG A 101 23.76 -15.92 11.19
CA ARG A 101 23.77 -14.47 11.39
C ARG A 101 22.89 -14.13 12.58
N ALA A 102 23.23 -13.03 13.26
CA ALA A 102 22.30 -12.43 14.21
C ALA A 102 20.95 -12.18 13.48
N PRO A 103 19.81 -12.52 14.10
CA PRO A 103 18.51 -12.21 13.52
C PRO A 103 18.45 -10.72 13.24
N HIS A 104 18.10 -10.33 12.03
CA HIS A 104 17.90 -8.91 11.71
C HIS A 104 16.79 -8.39 12.62
N THR A 105 17.17 -7.60 13.63
CA THR A 105 16.19 -6.98 14.53
C THR A 105 15.75 -5.65 13.93
N SER A 106 14.65 -5.09 14.43
CA SER A 106 14.20 -3.74 14.06
C SER A 106 15.31 -2.69 14.23
N SER A 107 16.33 -2.95 15.07
CA SER A 107 17.47 -2.07 15.30
C SER A 107 18.49 -2.02 14.15
N ASP A 108 18.50 -3.01 13.25
CA ASP A 108 19.38 -3.02 12.07
C ASP A 108 18.79 -2.21 10.90
N LYS A 109 17.54 -1.79 11.02
CA LYS A 109 16.86 -1.04 9.97
C LYS A 109 17.29 0.42 10.00
N LYS A 110 17.64 0.94 8.81
CA LYS A 110 17.86 2.37 8.64
C LYS A 110 16.56 3.11 8.94
N VAL A 111 16.59 3.93 9.98
CA VAL A 111 15.47 4.79 10.38
C VAL A 111 15.80 6.25 10.10
N ALA A 112 14.79 7.04 9.76
CA ALA A 112 14.92 8.49 9.69
C ALA A 112 13.68 9.17 10.27
N PRO A 113 13.85 10.31 10.98
CA PRO A 113 12.73 11.13 11.39
C PRO A 113 12.09 11.81 10.17
N ALA A 114 10.76 11.80 10.11
CA ALA A 114 10.00 12.53 9.10
C ALA A 114 8.77 13.20 9.71
N ARG A 115 8.38 14.34 9.15
CA ARG A 115 7.10 15.00 9.48
C ARG A 115 5.97 14.25 8.80
N PHE A 116 4.98 13.79 9.55
CA PHE A 116 3.86 13.03 9.01
C PHE A 116 2.78 13.98 8.46
N GLY A 117 2.50 13.93 7.17
CA GLY A 117 1.72 14.95 6.47
C GLY A 117 0.20 14.77 6.49
N ARG A 118 -0.36 13.90 7.35
CA ARG A 118 -1.82 13.79 7.48
C ARG A 118 -2.18 13.06 8.75
N ARG A 119 -3.31 13.44 9.37
CA ARG A 119 -3.91 12.63 10.42
C ARG A 119 -4.22 11.22 9.88
N LEU A 120 -3.73 10.21 10.58
CA LEU A 120 -3.96 8.80 10.30
C LEU A 120 -4.57 8.15 11.53
N GLU A 121 -5.77 7.62 11.39
CA GLU A 121 -6.44 6.87 12.46
C GLU A 121 -6.00 5.41 12.45
N SER A 122 -5.79 4.84 13.64
CA SER A 122 -5.52 3.43 13.86
C SER A 122 -6.50 2.86 14.88
N SER A 123 -6.76 1.56 14.79
CA SER A 123 -7.65 0.85 15.72
C SER A 123 -7.06 0.66 17.12
N GLY A 124 -5.76 0.92 17.32
CA GLY A 124 -5.07 0.86 18.61
C GLY A 124 -4.87 -0.54 19.22
N GLY A 125 -5.65 -1.56 18.85
CA GLY A 125 -5.51 -2.90 19.44
C GLY A 125 -4.27 -3.70 19.04
N VAL A 126 -3.55 -3.29 17.99
CA VAL A 126 -2.42 -4.01 17.40
C VAL A 126 -1.40 -3.02 16.83
N ASP A 127 -0.17 -3.47 16.60
CA ASP A 127 0.84 -2.66 15.92
C ASP A 127 0.45 -2.53 14.44
N GLU A 128 0.30 -1.30 13.93
CA GLU A 128 -0.06 -1.04 12.54
C GLU A 128 1.15 -0.56 11.72
N PHE A 129 1.50 -1.32 10.69
CA PHE A 129 2.60 -1.07 9.77
C PHE A 129 2.07 -0.30 8.55
N VAL A 130 2.29 1.01 8.54
CA VAL A 130 1.77 1.93 7.53
C VAL A 130 2.84 2.25 6.50
N GLN A 131 2.57 1.89 5.24
CA GLN A 131 3.46 2.21 4.13
C GLN A 131 3.39 3.70 3.79
N VAL A 132 4.54 4.33 3.52
CA VAL A 132 4.62 5.77 3.24
C VAL A 132 5.46 6.09 1.99
N ARG A 133 5.12 7.21 1.35
CA ARG A 133 6.00 7.94 0.43
C ARG A 133 6.79 8.98 1.21
N LEU A 134 8.04 9.18 0.82
CA LEU A 134 8.95 10.13 1.45
C LEU A 134 9.47 11.14 0.43
N GLY A 135 9.61 12.39 0.85
CA GLY A 135 10.33 13.39 0.08
C GLY A 135 10.55 14.68 0.87
N PRO A 136 11.59 15.46 0.52
CA PRO A 136 11.81 16.76 1.12
C PRO A 136 10.71 17.74 0.71
N VAL A 137 10.15 18.44 1.69
CA VAL A 137 9.23 19.57 1.51
C VAL A 137 9.73 20.69 2.42
N ASN A 138 10.04 21.85 1.84
CA ASN A 138 10.57 23.01 2.58
C ASN A 138 11.75 22.65 3.52
N GLY A 139 12.69 21.82 3.04
CA GLY A 139 13.87 21.39 3.82
C GLY A 139 13.61 20.29 4.85
N THR A 140 12.37 19.83 5.03
CA THR A 140 12.01 18.77 5.99
C THR A 140 11.60 17.51 5.25
N LEU A 141 12.12 16.34 5.67
CA LEU A 141 11.65 15.06 5.15
C LEU A 141 10.20 14.85 5.60
N THR A 142 9.29 14.72 4.64
CA THR A 142 7.86 14.55 4.90
C THR A 142 7.41 13.15 4.48
N ALA A 143 6.58 12.53 5.31
CA ALA A 143 5.97 11.23 5.08
C ALA A 143 4.48 11.38 4.77
N LEU A 144 4.05 10.84 3.62
CA LEU A 144 2.64 10.74 3.27
C LEU A 144 2.20 9.28 3.23
N PRO A 145 1.11 8.91 3.92
CA PRO A 145 0.64 7.53 3.94
C PRO A 145 0.14 7.10 2.56
N LEU A 146 0.48 5.87 2.18
CA LEU A 146 -0.08 5.18 1.03
C LEU A 146 -1.44 4.55 1.38
N SER A 147 -2.18 4.12 0.34
CA SER A 147 -3.45 3.43 0.52
C SER A 147 -3.31 2.20 1.41
N ARG A 148 -4.19 2.09 2.40
CA ARG A 148 -4.21 0.97 3.35
C ARG A 148 -4.96 -0.24 2.80
N GLY A 149 -4.61 -1.42 3.29
CA GLY A 149 -5.31 -2.67 3.00
C GLY A 149 -4.33 -3.80 2.68
N ALA A 150 -4.61 -4.99 3.21
CA ALA A 150 -3.72 -6.15 3.08
C ALA A 150 -3.47 -6.57 1.61
N GLY A 151 -4.45 -6.34 0.72
CA GLY A 151 -4.38 -6.69 -0.71
C GLY A 151 -3.78 -5.61 -1.62
N VAL A 152 -3.46 -4.42 -1.10
CA VAL A 152 -3.05 -3.28 -1.94
C VAL A 152 -1.57 -3.39 -2.30
N ILE A 153 -1.24 -4.26 -3.26
CA ILE A 153 0.16 -4.52 -3.68
C ILE A 153 0.89 -3.27 -4.17
N SER A 154 0.17 -2.31 -4.75
CA SER A 154 0.73 -1.03 -5.19
C SER A 154 1.29 -0.20 -4.05
N SER A 155 0.81 -0.39 -2.81
CA SER A 155 1.37 0.28 -1.63
C SER A 155 2.79 -0.20 -1.33
N LEU A 156 3.06 -1.51 -1.43
CA LEU A 156 4.40 -2.07 -1.26
C LEU A 156 5.36 -1.60 -2.36
N ALA A 157 4.94 -1.75 -3.63
CA ALA A 157 5.78 -1.41 -4.77
C ALA A 157 6.20 0.07 -4.78
N ARG A 158 5.32 0.94 -4.26
CA ARG A 158 5.55 2.39 -4.19
C ARG A 158 6.11 2.84 -2.85
N ALA A 159 6.21 2.02 -1.82
CA ALA A 159 6.70 2.49 -0.52
C ALA A 159 8.17 2.96 -0.61
N ASP A 160 8.49 4.04 0.11
CA ASP A 160 9.87 4.45 0.38
C ASP A 160 10.31 4.03 1.79
N GLY A 161 9.34 3.67 2.63
CA GLY A 161 9.52 3.16 3.97
C GLY A 161 8.17 2.87 4.62
N ARG A 162 8.20 2.52 5.91
CA ARG A 162 7.01 2.33 6.73
C ARG A 162 7.13 3.00 8.08
N VAL A 163 5.98 3.39 8.62
CA VAL A 163 5.82 3.88 9.99
C VAL A 163 5.09 2.81 10.79
N ILE A 164 5.51 2.59 12.03
CA ILE A 164 4.82 1.71 12.96
C ILE A 164 3.97 2.59 13.88
N VAL A 165 2.66 2.37 13.88
CA VAL A 165 1.75 2.90 14.91
C VAL A 165 1.67 1.83 16.00
N PRO A 166 2.28 2.04 17.18
CA PRO A 166 2.27 1.04 18.23
C PRO A 166 0.86 0.77 18.74
N ARG A 167 0.62 -0.46 19.19
CA ARG A 167 -0.57 -0.79 19.97
C ARG A 167 -0.72 0.17 21.16
N GLY A 168 -1.96 0.49 21.48
CA GLY A 168 -2.34 1.53 22.44
C GLY A 168 -2.47 2.92 21.83
N GLN A 169 -1.95 3.19 20.62
CA GLN A 169 -2.11 4.46 19.94
C GLN A 169 -3.26 4.42 18.92
N THR A 170 -4.12 5.44 18.95
CA THR A 170 -5.28 5.55 18.05
C THR A 170 -4.96 6.23 16.73
N GLY A 171 -3.69 6.56 16.47
CA GLY A 171 -3.29 7.21 15.24
C GLY A 171 -2.02 8.05 15.34
N ILE A 172 -1.77 8.80 14.28
CA ILE A 172 -0.71 9.81 14.15
C ILE A 172 -1.38 11.11 13.73
N GLU A 173 -1.03 12.22 14.38
CA GLU A 173 -1.56 13.54 14.03
C GLU A 173 -0.78 14.19 12.87
N ALA A 174 -1.46 15.07 12.12
CA ALA A 174 -0.81 15.82 11.06
C ALA A 174 0.29 16.73 11.63
N GLY A 175 1.47 16.72 11.01
CA GLY A 175 2.64 17.46 11.43
C GLY A 175 3.47 16.80 12.53
N GLN A 176 3.03 15.68 13.11
CA GLN A 176 3.79 14.94 14.10
C GLN A 176 5.09 14.38 13.48
N THR A 177 6.20 14.44 14.21
CA THR A 177 7.43 13.76 13.82
C THR A 177 7.34 12.28 14.17
N VAL A 178 7.62 11.42 13.19
CA VAL A 178 7.61 9.96 13.34
C VAL A 178 8.93 9.36 12.87
N GLN A 179 9.29 8.20 13.43
CA GLN A 179 10.40 7.40 12.91
C GLN A 179 9.90 6.55 11.75
N VAL A 180 10.60 6.62 10.62
CA VAL A 180 10.29 5.85 9.42
C VAL A 180 11.38 4.82 9.20
N GLU A 181 11.00 3.55 9.14
CA GLU A 181 11.90 2.49 8.67
C GLU A 181 12.01 2.59 7.15
N LEU A 182 13.22 2.84 6.65
CA LEU A 182 13.48 3.13 5.25
C LEU A 182 13.63 1.85 4.42
N TYR A 183 13.04 1.85 3.23
CA TYR A 183 13.27 0.83 2.19
C TYR A 183 14.28 1.29 1.14
N ARG A 184 14.73 2.55 1.23
CA ARG A 184 15.66 3.19 0.30
C ARG A 184 16.73 3.92 1.09
N GLU A 185 17.87 4.14 0.45
CA GLU A 185 18.91 5.01 1.00
C GLU A 185 18.42 6.45 1.13
N LEU A 186 18.81 7.12 2.22
CA LEU A 186 18.41 8.49 2.52
C LEU A 186 18.83 9.49 1.42
N SER A 187 19.98 9.25 0.79
CA SER A 187 20.48 10.06 -0.33
C SER A 187 19.55 10.04 -1.55
N ALA A 188 18.86 8.92 -1.81
CA ALA A 188 17.88 8.83 -2.88
C ALA A 188 16.60 9.60 -2.55
N LEU A 189 16.26 9.75 -1.26
CA LEU A 189 15.08 10.49 -0.80
C LEU A 189 15.21 12.00 -1.05
N GLY A 190 16.42 12.56 -0.97
CA GLY A 190 16.69 13.98 -1.19
C GLY A 190 16.38 14.48 -2.61
N ARG A 191 16.12 13.58 -3.57
CA ARG A 191 15.77 13.90 -4.97
C ARG A 191 14.36 13.45 -5.34
N GLN A 192 13.53 13.16 -4.36
CA GLN A 192 12.11 12.90 -4.56
C GLN A 192 11.33 14.20 -4.52
N ILE A 193 10.42 14.37 -5.46
CA ILE A 193 9.44 15.47 -5.47
C ILE A 193 8.13 14.89 -4.92
N LEU A 194 7.76 15.28 -3.71
CA LEU A 194 6.60 14.75 -3.02
C LEU A 194 5.31 15.36 -3.58
N LEU A 195 4.46 14.51 -4.13
CA LEU A 195 3.16 14.86 -4.71
C LEU A 195 2.05 14.20 -3.90
N GLY A 196 1.10 15.00 -3.43
CA GLY A 196 -0.10 14.52 -2.76
C GLY A 196 -1.34 14.74 -3.62
N GLY A 197 -2.23 13.76 -3.72
CA GLY A 197 -3.56 13.97 -4.28
C GLY A 197 -3.97 12.90 -5.29
N SER A 198 -4.67 13.33 -6.33
CA SER A 198 -5.13 12.45 -7.40
C SER A 198 -3.99 12.06 -8.33
N HIS A 199 -3.98 10.79 -8.73
CA HIS A 199 -3.04 10.27 -9.73
C HIS A 199 -3.58 10.50 -11.16
N ASP A 200 -2.66 10.68 -12.10
CA ASP A 200 -2.92 10.72 -13.53
C ASP A 200 -1.74 10.05 -14.27
N LEU A 201 -2.02 9.38 -15.40
CA LEU A 201 -1.00 8.68 -16.19
C LEU A 201 0.13 9.60 -16.68
N THR A 202 -0.17 10.88 -16.88
CA THR A 202 0.86 11.87 -17.23
C THR A 202 1.92 12.04 -16.16
N LEU A 203 1.59 11.81 -14.89
CA LEU A 203 2.58 11.85 -13.81
C LEU A 203 3.62 10.73 -13.98
N ASP A 204 3.22 9.55 -14.45
CA ASP A 204 4.15 8.44 -14.70
C ASP A 204 5.07 8.77 -15.89
N VAL A 205 4.55 9.40 -16.94
CA VAL A 205 5.34 9.90 -18.07
C VAL A 205 6.34 10.97 -17.62
N ILE A 206 5.91 11.93 -16.81
CA ILE A 206 6.78 12.97 -16.23
C ILE A 206 7.86 12.33 -15.35
N ASN A 207 7.49 11.38 -14.50
CA ASN A 207 8.44 10.64 -13.66
C ASN A 207 9.50 9.94 -14.52
N GLY A 208 9.10 9.30 -15.62
CA GLY A 208 10.03 8.69 -16.58
C GLY A 208 11.01 9.69 -17.20
N HIS A 209 10.59 10.93 -17.46
CA HIS A 209 11.48 11.99 -17.92
C HIS A 209 12.43 12.49 -16.82
N LEU A 210 11.95 12.64 -15.59
CA LEU A 210 12.75 13.07 -14.43
C LEU A 210 13.84 12.05 -14.09
N MET A 211 13.53 10.75 -14.20
CA MET A 211 14.47 9.67 -13.96
C MET A 211 15.63 9.63 -14.98
N ARG A 212 15.46 10.22 -16.17
CA ARG A 212 16.53 10.32 -17.18
C ARG A 212 17.52 11.45 -16.93
N ARG A 213 17.23 12.37 -16.00
CA ARG A 213 18.16 13.46 -15.65
C ARG A 213 19.38 12.90 -14.91
N ARG A 214 20.48 13.65 -14.92
CA ARG A 214 21.69 13.33 -14.15
C ARG A 214 22.07 14.50 -13.22
N PRO A 215 21.92 14.33 -11.89
CA PRO A 215 21.41 13.15 -11.19
C PRO A 215 19.86 13.00 -11.36
N PRO A 216 19.29 11.78 -11.19
CA PRO A 216 17.87 11.54 -11.43
C PRO A 216 16.99 12.20 -10.37
N TYR A 217 15.80 12.65 -10.76
CA TYR A 217 14.71 12.99 -9.84
C TYR A 217 13.59 11.96 -9.99
N THR A 218 12.78 11.77 -8.94
CA THR A 218 11.58 10.93 -9.01
C THR A 218 10.37 11.68 -8.44
N LEU A 219 9.18 11.39 -8.97
CA LEU A 219 7.92 11.81 -8.38
C LEU A 219 7.48 10.80 -7.33
N ALA A 220 7.20 11.29 -6.13
CA ALA A 220 6.68 10.51 -5.03
C ALA A 220 5.20 10.78 -4.84
N SER A 221 4.36 10.02 -5.53
CA SER A 221 2.91 10.23 -5.51
C SER A 221 2.23 9.47 -4.37
N ALA A 222 1.57 10.19 -3.46
CA ALA A 222 0.69 9.65 -2.43
C ALA A 222 -0.79 9.88 -2.78
N PRO A 223 -1.65 8.84 -2.74
CA PRO A 223 -3.05 8.93 -3.16
C PRO A 223 -3.93 9.56 -2.08
N LEU A 224 -3.89 10.89 -1.98
CA LEU A 224 -4.66 11.64 -0.98
C LEU A 224 -6.04 12.11 -1.48
N GLY A 225 -6.34 11.88 -2.77
CA GLY A 225 -7.50 12.45 -3.47
C GLY A 225 -7.35 13.95 -3.73
N SER A 226 -8.15 14.49 -4.66
CA SER A 226 -7.95 15.84 -5.19
C SER A 226 -7.92 16.93 -4.10
N LEU A 227 -8.93 16.97 -3.23
CA LEU A 227 -8.98 17.94 -2.12
C LEU A 227 -7.89 17.68 -1.09
N GLY A 228 -7.59 16.41 -0.80
CA GLY A 228 -6.50 16.03 0.12
C GLY A 228 -5.14 16.53 -0.37
N GLY A 229 -4.90 16.52 -1.68
CA GLY A 229 -3.71 17.09 -2.31
C GLY A 229 -3.59 18.61 -2.10
N LEU A 230 -4.67 19.37 -2.36
CA LEU A 230 -4.70 20.81 -2.07
C LEU A 230 -4.46 21.11 -0.59
N MET A 231 -5.07 20.33 0.30
CA MET A 231 -4.87 20.46 1.73
C MET A 231 -3.43 20.13 2.17
N ALA A 232 -2.77 19.16 1.53
CA ALA A 232 -1.37 18.85 1.77
C ALA A 232 -0.44 19.99 1.33
N LEU A 233 -0.73 20.66 0.21
CA LEU A 233 -0.02 21.90 -0.16
C LEU A 233 -0.19 22.98 0.91
N LYS A 234 -1.43 23.22 1.37
CA LYS A 234 -1.75 24.23 2.40
C LYS A 234 -0.91 24.07 3.65
N ARG A 235 -0.70 22.83 4.09
CA ARG A 235 0.02 22.49 5.31
C ARG A 235 1.53 22.31 5.11
N GLY A 236 2.04 22.56 3.89
CA GLY A 236 3.45 22.40 3.55
C GLY A 236 3.93 20.96 3.64
N GLU A 237 3.08 20.00 3.24
CA GLU A 237 3.35 18.55 3.32
C GLU A 237 3.55 17.89 1.95
N ALA A 238 3.35 18.65 0.88
CA ALA A 238 3.64 18.24 -0.49
C ALA A 238 4.18 19.46 -1.25
N LEU A 239 4.93 19.20 -2.32
CA LEU A 239 5.37 20.23 -3.27
C LEU A 239 4.38 20.40 -4.43
N ILE A 240 3.67 19.32 -4.78
CA ILE A 240 2.72 19.30 -5.90
C ILE A 240 1.40 18.67 -5.42
N ALA A 241 0.27 19.23 -5.88
CA ALA A 241 -1.04 18.60 -5.74
C ALA A 241 -1.59 18.13 -7.08
N GLY A 242 -1.95 16.85 -7.16
CA GLY A 242 -2.80 16.34 -8.24
C GLY A 242 -4.27 16.59 -7.92
N SER A 243 -5.03 17.21 -8.82
CA SER A 243 -6.43 17.57 -8.57
C SER A 243 -7.32 17.51 -9.82
N HIS A 244 -8.56 17.05 -9.61
CA HIS A 244 -9.64 16.97 -10.59
C HIS A 244 -10.98 17.45 -10.00
N LEU A 245 -10.98 18.59 -9.31
CA LEU A 245 -12.18 19.12 -8.64
C LEU A 245 -12.98 19.99 -9.61
N LEU A 246 -14.20 19.57 -9.93
CA LEU A 246 -15.14 20.38 -10.71
C LEU A 246 -15.93 21.30 -9.77
N ASP A 247 -15.94 22.59 -10.08
CA ASP A 247 -16.94 23.51 -9.55
C ASP A 247 -18.21 23.42 -10.42
N PRO A 248 -19.34 22.95 -9.88
CA PRO A 248 -20.56 22.77 -10.66
C PRO A 248 -21.24 24.10 -11.04
N GLU A 249 -20.96 25.19 -10.31
CA GLU A 249 -21.54 26.51 -10.57
C GLU A 249 -20.81 27.20 -11.72
N THR A 250 -19.48 27.15 -11.71
CA THR A 250 -18.65 27.81 -12.73
C THR A 250 -18.31 26.90 -13.92
N GLY A 251 -18.44 25.59 -13.76
CA GLY A 251 -18.00 24.58 -14.73
C GLY A 251 -16.47 24.45 -14.84
N ARG A 252 -15.70 25.17 -14.02
CA ARG A 252 -14.23 25.15 -14.09
C ARG A 252 -13.65 24.08 -13.18
N TYR A 253 -12.54 23.49 -13.64
CA TYR A 253 -11.77 22.56 -12.84
C TYR A 253 -10.67 23.26 -12.04
N ASN A 254 -10.49 22.84 -10.79
CA ASN A 254 -9.39 23.10 -9.87
C ASN A 254 -9.19 24.56 -9.42
N ILE A 255 -9.33 25.56 -10.30
CA ILE A 255 -8.98 26.96 -10.03
C ILE A 255 -9.82 27.52 -8.88
N ASP A 256 -11.12 27.27 -8.88
CA ASP A 256 -12.04 27.81 -7.87
C ASP A 256 -11.76 27.19 -6.48
N TYR A 257 -11.48 25.89 -6.44
CA TYR A 257 -11.03 25.21 -5.22
C TYR A 257 -9.66 25.72 -4.75
N ALA A 258 -8.69 25.90 -5.66
CA ALA A 258 -7.39 26.43 -5.30
C ALA A 258 -7.50 27.83 -4.68
N ARG A 259 -8.29 28.74 -5.28
CA ARG A 259 -8.55 30.08 -4.74
C ARG A 259 -9.26 30.04 -3.40
N LYS A 260 -10.29 29.19 -3.25
CA LYS A 260 -11.06 29.04 -2.02
C LYS A 260 -10.20 28.53 -0.86
N TYR A 261 -9.37 27.52 -1.11
CA TYR A 261 -8.68 26.80 -0.05
C TYR A 261 -7.26 27.31 0.21
N LEU A 262 -6.61 27.90 -0.79
CA LEU A 262 -5.22 28.36 -0.78
C LEU A 262 -5.08 29.84 -1.21
N PRO A 263 -5.91 30.78 -0.69
CA PRO A 263 -5.98 32.15 -1.22
C PRO A 263 -4.67 32.93 -1.11
N GLU A 264 -3.83 32.60 -0.12
CA GLU A 264 -2.58 33.30 0.17
C GLU A 264 -1.36 32.64 -0.48
N MET A 265 -1.52 31.47 -1.10
CA MET A 265 -0.42 30.75 -1.73
C MET A 265 -0.22 31.20 -3.17
N LYS A 266 1.04 31.45 -3.55
CA LYS A 266 1.42 31.60 -4.95
C LYS A 266 1.49 30.22 -5.60
N LEU A 267 0.53 29.94 -6.48
CA LEU A 267 0.39 28.65 -7.15
C LEU A 267 0.62 28.77 -8.64
N ILE A 268 1.26 27.76 -9.22
CA ILE A 268 1.33 27.56 -10.67
C ILE A 268 0.37 26.43 -11.02
N GLY A 269 -0.68 26.76 -11.78
CA GLY A 269 -1.60 25.76 -12.32
C GLY A 269 -1.04 25.14 -13.59
N LEU A 270 -0.80 23.83 -13.59
CA LEU A 270 -0.35 23.09 -14.76
C LEU A 270 -1.46 22.14 -15.23
N SER A 271 -2.08 22.47 -16.36
CA SER A 271 -3.03 21.59 -17.02
C SER A 271 -2.26 20.56 -17.85
N LEU A 272 -2.16 19.33 -17.36
CA LEU A 272 -1.42 18.26 -18.05
C LEU A 272 -2.22 17.67 -19.21
N VAL A 273 -3.47 17.26 -18.93
CA VAL A 273 -4.37 16.66 -19.91
C VAL A 273 -5.80 17.10 -19.69
N ARG A 274 -6.57 17.14 -20.78
CA ARG A 274 -8.02 17.15 -20.76
C ARG A 274 -8.51 15.75 -21.10
N ARG A 275 -9.41 15.20 -20.30
CA ARG A 275 -10.02 13.89 -20.52
C ARG A 275 -11.48 14.08 -20.88
N GLU A 276 -11.94 13.36 -21.88
CA GLU A 276 -13.36 13.24 -22.20
C GLU A 276 -13.88 11.96 -21.55
N GLN A 277 -15.01 12.08 -20.84
CA GLN A 277 -15.70 10.94 -20.25
C GLN A 277 -16.98 10.69 -21.01
N GLY A 278 -17.25 9.43 -21.32
CA GLY A 278 -18.44 9.00 -22.04
C GLY A 278 -18.86 7.61 -21.63
N PHE A 279 -19.83 7.04 -22.35
CA PHE A 279 -20.34 5.71 -22.07
C PHE A 279 -19.48 4.63 -22.68
N MET A 280 -19.24 3.57 -21.91
CA MET A 280 -18.88 2.28 -22.47
C MET A 280 -20.17 1.54 -22.84
N VAL A 281 -20.37 1.28 -24.13
CA VAL A 281 -21.58 0.62 -24.67
C VAL A 281 -21.28 -0.80 -25.12
N ALA A 282 -22.32 -1.63 -25.21
CA ALA A 282 -22.19 -2.97 -25.77
C ALA A 282 -21.65 -2.94 -27.21
N LYS A 283 -20.93 -4.00 -27.62
CA LYS A 283 -20.35 -4.12 -28.96
C LYS A 283 -21.42 -3.87 -30.03
N GLY A 284 -21.11 -2.99 -30.99
CA GLY A 284 -22.03 -2.59 -32.06
C GLY A 284 -23.05 -1.50 -31.68
N ASN A 285 -23.06 -1.05 -30.42
CA ASN A 285 -23.97 -0.03 -29.90
C ASN A 285 -25.44 -0.27 -30.37
N PRO A 286 -26.06 -1.41 -30.01
CA PRO A 286 -27.35 -1.83 -30.56
C PRO A 286 -28.47 -0.83 -30.28
N LEU A 287 -28.34 -0.10 -29.17
CA LEU A 287 -29.27 0.93 -28.71
C LEU A 287 -28.93 2.34 -29.25
N LYS A 288 -27.90 2.47 -30.09
CA LYS A 288 -27.46 3.71 -30.74
C LYS A 288 -27.22 4.88 -29.75
N LEU A 289 -26.74 4.57 -28.54
CA LEU A 289 -26.49 5.55 -27.48
C LEU A 289 -25.33 6.47 -27.86
N LYS A 290 -25.56 7.79 -27.85
CA LYS A 290 -24.58 8.84 -28.17
C LYS A 290 -24.53 9.96 -27.14
N THR A 291 -25.64 10.23 -26.46
CA THR A 291 -25.81 11.34 -25.51
C THR A 291 -26.36 10.86 -24.18
N LEU A 292 -26.29 11.72 -23.15
CA LEU A 292 -26.91 11.44 -21.85
C LEU A 292 -28.43 11.25 -21.94
N HIS A 293 -29.10 11.91 -22.90
CA HIS A 293 -30.54 11.78 -23.09
C HIS A 293 -30.95 10.40 -23.58
N ASP A 294 -30.09 9.74 -24.36
CA ASP A 294 -30.36 8.39 -24.87
C ASP A 294 -30.44 7.36 -23.75
N LEU A 295 -29.92 7.66 -22.55
CA LEU A 295 -30.05 6.78 -21.39
C LEU A 295 -31.50 6.66 -20.87
N ALA A 296 -32.37 7.61 -21.22
CA ALA A 296 -33.77 7.58 -20.81
C ALA A 296 -34.64 6.67 -21.70
N GLN A 297 -34.11 6.16 -22.81
CA GLN A 297 -34.89 5.34 -23.73
C GLN A 297 -35.21 3.96 -23.14
N PRO A 298 -36.34 3.34 -23.52
CA PRO A 298 -36.73 2.02 -23.02
C PRO A 298 -35.67 0.95 -23.29
N GLY A 299 -35.45 0.07 -22.31
CA GLY A 299 -34.53 -1.06 -22.43
C GLY A 299 -33.06 -0.76 -22.15
N VAL A 300 -32.68 0.50 -21.88
CA VAL A 300 -31.32 0.81 -21.40
C VAL A 300 -31.16 0.32 -19.97
N ARG A 301 -30.07 -0.43 -19.74
CA ARG A 301 -29.58 -0.76 -18.41
C ARG A 301 -28.17 -0.20 -18.29
N PHE A 302 -27.92 0.56 -17.25
CA PHE A 302 -26.59 1.08 -16.95
C PHE A 302 -26.18 0.68 -15.53
N ILE A 303 -24.87 0.54 -15.33
CA ILE A 303 -24.27 0.36 -14.02
C ILE A 303 -23.28 1.50 -13.83
N ASN A 304 -23.40 2.21 -12.71
CA ASN A 304 -22.41 3.22 -12.36
C ASN A 304 -21.09 2.57 -12.03
N ARG A 305 -19.98 3.27 -12.30
CA ARG A 305 -18.68 2.90 -11.74
C ARG A 305 -18.78 2.93 -10.21
N GLN A 306 -17.92 2.16 -9.54
CA GLN A 306 -17.88 2.14 -8.07
C GLN A 306 -17.80 3.56 -7.51
N ARG A 307 -18.53 3.85 -6.42
CA ARG A 307 -18.51 5.20 -5.82
C ARG A 307 -17.07 5.60 -5.45
N GLY A 308 -16.66 6.81 -5.84
CA GLY A 308 -15.30 7.33 -5.58
C GLY A 308 -14.24 6.94 -6.61
N SER A 309 -14.62 6.28 -7.69
CA SER A 309 -13.72 5.85 -8.74
C SER A 309 -13.51 6.97 -9.78
N GLY A 310 -12.97 8.12 -9.37
CA GLY A 310 -12.68 9.25 -10.27
C GLY A 310 -13.50 10.46 -9.91
#